data_AF-A0A7S0AUZ2-F1
#
_entry.id   AF-A0A7S0AUZ2-F1
#
_cell.length_a   1.000
_cell.length_b   1.000
_cell.length_c   1.000
_cell.angle_alpha   90.00
_cell.angle_beta   90.00
_cell.angle_gamma   90.00
#
_symmetry.space_group_name_H-M   'P 1'
#
loop_
_entity.id
_entity.type
_entity.pdbx_description
1 polymer ?
#
loop_
_entity_poly.entity_id
_entity_poly.type
_entity_poly.pdbx_seq_one_letter_code
_entity_poly.pdbx_strand_id
1 'polypeptide(L)'
;AHRLNNVPIALYFATHFYFSTYHVFSNACLRKVATSFAPGPRRTTLFVGMVIVLSYFTAFMETLTISSFPYYAFEDRNMAYTVGSAFYGIYFLVSFPAFYAFDEDIDTKKKR
;
A
#
# COMPACT_ATOMS: atom_id res chain seq x y z
N ALA A 1 -4.42 19.02 22.77
CA ALA A 1 -3.51 18.43 21.76
C ALA A 1 -2.95 19.54 20.88
N HIS A 2 -1.64 19.60 20.64
CA HIS A 2 -1.05 20.62 19.78
C HIS A 2 -1.55 20.45 18.34
N ARG A 3 -2.05 21.53 17.72
CA ARG A 3 -2.63 21.53 16.37
C ARG A 3 -1.94 22.59 15.53
N LEU A 4 -1.65 22.26 14.27
CA LEU A 4 -1.20 23.19 13.25
C LEU A 4 -2.28 23.23 12.17
N ASN A 5 -2.77 24.41 11.81
CA ASN A 5 -3.86 24.58 10.83
C ASN A 5 -5.07 23.66 11.08
N ASN A 6 -5.55 23.61 12.33
CA ASN A 6 -6.64 22.72 12.75
C ASN A 6 -6.39 21.21 12.56
N VAL A 7 -5.16 20.77 12.27
CA VAL A 7 -4.77 19.35 12.20
C VAL A 7 -3.86 19.02 13.39
N PRO A 8 -4.17 17.99 14.19
CA PRO A 8 -3.26 17.50 15.23
C PRO A 8 -1.85 17.24 14.68
N ILE A 9 -0.81 17.77 15.33
CA ILE A 9 0.57 17.64 14.84
C ILE A 9 1.00 16.16 14.68
N ALA A 10 0.51 15.30 15.58
CA ALA A 10 0.75 13.86 15.53
C ALA A 10 0.30 13.21 14.21
N LEU A 11 -0.71 13.75 13.53
CA LEU A 11 -1.19 13.20 12.27
C LEU A 11 -0.12 13.33 11.17
N TYR A 12 0.63 14.43 11.10
CA TYR A 12 1.68 14.58 10.07
C TYR A 12 2.76 13.50 10.17
N PHE A 13 3.17 13.16 11.40
CA PHE A 13 4.12 12.06 11.63
C PHE A 13 3.47 10.70 11.37
N ALA A 14 2.20 10.54 11.76
CA ALA A 14 1.45 9.32 11.50
C ALA A 14 1.30 9.05 10.00
N THR A 15 1.08 10.07 9.16
CA THR A 15 0.98 9.88 7.70
C THR A 15 2.26 9.31 7.11
N HIS A 16 3.43 9.80 7.54
CA HIS A 16 4.70 9.27 7.06
C HIS A 16 4.92 7.82 7.45
N PHE A 17 4.64 7.48 8.71
CA PHE A 17 4.69 6.10 9.20
C PHE A 17 3.73 5.20 8.41
N TYR A 18 2.51 5.68 8.19
CA TYR A 18 1.47 4.97 7.44
C TYR A 18 1.92 4.66 6.01
N PHE A 19 2.36 5.67 5.25
CA PHE A 19 2.81 5.50 3.87
C PHE A 19 4.03 4.57 3.73
N SER A 20 4.94 4.63 4.69
CA SER A 20 6.14 3.78 4.68
C SER A 20 5.79 2.33 5.02
N THR A 21 4.86 2.12 5.94
CA THR A 21 4.54 0.80 6.50
C THR A 21 4.01 -0.16 5.42
N TYR A 22 3.00 0.24 4.65
CA TYR A 22 2.47 -0.67 3.63
C TYR A 22 3.48 -0.92 2.50
N HIS A 23 4.34 0.07 2.15
CA HIS A 23 5.38 -0.14 1.13
C HIS A 23 6.43 -1.14 1.63
N VAL A 24 6.87 -1.05 2.88
CA VAL A 24 7.79 -2.00 3.49
C VAL A 24 7.19 -3.41 3.51
N PHE A 25 5.95 -3.57 3.97
CA PHE A 25 5.29 -4.87 3.98
C PHE A 25 5.09 -5.43 2.57
N SER A 26 4.67 -4.58 1.61
CA SER A 26 4.51 -4.99 0.22
C SER A 26 5.83 -5.44 -0.41
N ASN A 27 6.92 -4.70 -0.22
CA ASN A 27 8.24 -5.09 -0.71
C ASN A 27 8.71 -6.40 -0.07
N ALA A 28 8.51 -6.59 1.23
CA ALA A 28 8.87 -7.84 1.91
C ALA A 28 8.10 -9.05 1.32
N CYS A 29 6.79 -8.90 1.11
CA CYS A 29 5.93 -9.91 0.49
C CYS A 29 6.36 -10.22 -0.96
N LEU A 30 6.58 -9.19 -1.78
CA LEU A 30 6.99 -9.35 -3.17
C LEU A 30 8.39 -9.95 -3.29
N ARG A 31 9.34 -9.52 -2.45
CA ARG A 31 10.71 -10.07 -2.36
C ARG A 31 10.68 -11.55 -1.97
N LYS A 32 9.78 -11.94 -1.06
CA LYS A 32 9.59 -13.36 -0.70
C LYS A 32 9.11 -14.19 -1.89
N VAL A 33 8.17 -13.69 -2.69
CA VAL A 33 7.73 -14.37 -3.93
C VAL A 33 8.87 -14.43 -4.95
N ALA A 34 9.61 -13.35 -5.15
CA ALA A 34 10.69 -13.29 -6.13
C ALA A 34 11.86 -14.24 -5.80
N THR A 35 12.16 -14.44 -4.51
CA THR A 35 13.28 -15.27 -4.04
C THR A 35 12.90 -16.74 -3.82
N SER A 36 11.64 -17.03 -3.46
CA SER A 36 11.21 -18.41 -3.17
C SER A 36 10.92 -19.24 -4.44
N PHE A 37 10.68 -18.58 -5.58
CA PHE A 37 10.30 -19.25 -6.83
C PHE A 37 11.31 -18.98 -7.94
N ALA A 38 11.64 -20.03 -8.70
CA ALA A 38 12.46 -19.91 -9.90
C ALA A 38 11.79 -18.96 -10.93
N PRO A 39 12.58 -18.21 -11.72
CA PRO A 39 12.04 -17.36 -12.78
C PRO A 39 11.23 -18.21 -13.76
N GLY A 40 9.95 -17.89 -13.90
CA GLY A 40 9.00 -18.64 -14.72
C GLY A 40 7.57 -18.13 -14.56
N PRO A 41 6.61 -18.68 -15.34
CA PRO A 41 5.23 -18.19 -15.37
C PRO A 41 4.52 -18.29 -14.02
N ARG A 42 4.88 -19.28 -13.20
CA ARG A 42 4.36 -19.44 -11.84
C ARG A 42 4.77 -18.29 -10.92
N ARG A 43 6.03 -17.87 -10.97
CA ARG A 43 6.52 -16.71 -10.20
C ARG A 43 5.80 -15.43 -10.64
N THR A 44 5.67 -15.20 -11.94
CA THR A 44 4.99 -13.99 -12.47
C THR A 44 3.54 -13.95 -12.04
N THR A 45 2.81 -15.08 -12.11
CA THR A 45 1.41 -15.15 -11.69
C THR A 45 1.26 -14.88 -10.20
N LEU A 46 2.13 -15.46 -9.36
CA LEU A 46 2.12 -15.23 -7.91
C LEU A 46 2.50 -13.78 -7.57
N PHE A 47 3.44 -13.19 -8.31
CA PHE A 47 3.86 -11.81 -8.11
C PHE A 47 2.71 -10.84 -8.43
N VAL A 48 2.10 -10.99 -9.61
CA VAL A 48 0.95 -10.16 -10.02
C VAL A 48 -0.24 -10.37 -9.09
N GLY A 49 -0.55 -11.61 -8.73
CA GLY A 49 -1.60 -11.93 -7.77
C GLY A 49 -1.35 -11.29 -6.40
N MET A 50 -0.11 -11.33 -5.91
CA MET A 50 0.28 -10.68 -4.65
C MET A 50 0.12 -9.15 -4.71
N VAL A 51 0.52 -8.51 -5.82
CA VAL A 51 0.29 -7.06 -6.03
C VAL A 51 -1.20 -6.73 -5.95
N ILE A 52 -2.06 -7.47 -6.67
CA ILE A 52 -3.51 -7.22 -6.69
C ILE A 52 -4.11 -7.35 -5.28
N VAL A 53 -3.80 -8.44 -4.58
CA VAL A 53 -4.32 -8.72 -3.22
C VAL A 53 -3.86 -7.64 -2.25
N LEU A 54 -2.57 -7.30 -2.23
CA LEU A 54 -2.05 -6.27 -1.33
C LEU A 54 -2.62 -4.89 -1.65
N SER A 55 -2.83 -4.57 -2.92
CA SER A 55 -3.37 -3.28 -3.35
C SER A 55 -4.79 -3.08 -2.85
N TYR A 56 -5.66 -4.09 -3.06
CA TYR A 56 -7.02 -4.05 -2.57
C TYR A 56 -7.06 -4.05 -1.03
N PHE A 57 -6.26 -4.89 -0.39
CA PHE A 57 -6.20 -4.96 1.07
C PHE A 57 -5.79 -3.62 1.70
N THR A 58 -4.77 -2.96 1.14
CA THR A 58 -4.29 -1.66 1.64
C THR A 58 -5.34 -0.57 1.44
N ALA A 59 -5.94 -0.49 0.24
CA ALA A 59 -7.00 0.46 -0.05
C ALA A 59 -8.23 0.27 0.85
N PHE A 60 -8.61 -0.98 1.10
CA PHE A 60 -9.69 -1.33 2.02
C PHE A 60 -9.35 -0.91 3.46
N MET A 61 -8.14 -1.21 3.94
CA MET A 61 -7.69 -0.82 5.27
C MET A 61 -7.64 0.69 5.46
N GLU A 62 -7.18 1.46 4.46
CA GLU A 62 -7.25 2.93 4.49
C GLU A 62 -8.69 3.43 4.58
N THR A 63 -9.59 2.86 3.78
CA THR A 63 -11.01 3.25 3.79
C THR A 63 -11.65 2.91 5.15
N LEU A 64 -11.32 1.75 5.72
CA LEU A 64 -11.80 1.31 7.02
C LEU A 64 -11.32 2.22 8.15
N THR A 65 -10.03 2.56 8.20
CA THR A 65 -9.49 3.43 9.27
C THR A 65 -10.03 4.86 9.16
N ILE A 66 -10.18 5.40 7.94
CA ILE A 66 -10.72 6.75 7.72
C ILE A 66 -12.22 6.80 8.04
N SER A 67 -12.98 5.74 7.78
CA SER A 67 -14.42 5.67 8.11
C SER A 67 -14.75 5.80 9.59
N SER A 68 -13.78 5.50 10.45
CA SER A 68 -13.91 5.68 11.90
C SER A 68 -13.68 7.11 12.38
N PHE A 69 -13.23 8.01 11.48
CA PHE A 69 -12.88 9.37 11.83
C PHE A 69 -14.14 10.27 11.86
N PRO A 70 -14.38 11.02 12.96
CA PRO A 70 -15.65 11.73 13.18
C PRO A 70 -15.93 12.89 12.21
N TYR A 71 -14.97 13.26 11.36
CA TYR A 71 -15.12 14.30 10.35
C TYR A 71 -15.44 13.75 8.94
N TYR A 72 -15.47 12.43 8.75
CA TYR A 72 -15.85 11.79 7.49
C TYR A 72 -17.24 11.16 7.62
N ALA A 73 -18.23 11.75 6.93
CA ALA A 73 -19.55 11.17 6.79
C ALA A 73 -19.67 10.54 5.39
N PHE A 74 -19.85 9.22 5.35
CA PHE A 74 -20.19 8.50 4.13
C PHE A 74 -21.71 8.33 4.06
N GLU A 75 -22.30 8.75 2.95
CA GLU A 75 -23.73 8.56 2.66
C GLU A 75 -24.05 7.07 2.44
N ASP A 76 -23.15 6.35 1.74
CA ASP A 76 -23.18 4.90 1.60
C ASP A 76 -21.81 4.27 1.88
N ARG A 77 -21.66 3.71 3.09
CA ARG A 77 -20.41 3.08 3.56
C ARG A 77 -20.07 1.82 2.77
N ASN A 78 -21.07 1.08 2.31
CA ASN A 78 -20.84 -0.17 1.59
C ASN A 78 -20.26 0.08 0.20
N MET A 79 -20.72 1.14 -0.47
CA MET A 79 -20.17 1.58 -1.76
C MET A 79 -18.73 2.11 -1.60
N ALA A 80 -18.44 2.84 -0.52
CA ALA A 80 -17.10 3.34 -0.24
C ALA A 80 -16.07 2.19 -0.05
N TYR A 81 -16.44 1.14 0.71
CA TYR A 81 -15.55 0.00 0.97
C TYR A 81 -15.33 -0.91 -0.23
N THR A 82 -16.28 -0.98 -1.16
CA THR A 82 -16.23 -1.94 -2.28
C THR A 82 -15.73 -1.26 -3.54
N VAL A 83 -16.46 -0.23 -3.99
CA VAL A 83 -16.15 0.50 -5.22
C VAL A 83 -15.06 1.53 -4.97
N GLY A 84 -15.15 2.29 -3.87
CA GLY A 84 -14.15 3.30 -3.52
C GLY A 84 -12.76 2.69 -3.32
N SER A 85 -12.66 1.62 -2.53
CA SER A 85 -11.39 0.90 -2.34
C SER A 85 -10.87 0.22 -3.60
N ALA A 86 -11.73 -0.25 -4.50
CA ALA A 86 -11.29 -0.82 -5.78
C ALA A 86 -10.68 0.23 -6.72
N PHE A 87 -11.29 1.40 -6.85
CA PHE A 87 -10.74 2.50 -7.66
C PHE A 87 -9.48 3.10 -7.03
N TYR A 88 -9.50 3.32 -5.73
CA TYR A 88 -8.35 3.85 -5.01
C TYR A 88 -7.18 2.87 -4.99
N GLY A 89 -7.46 1.56 -4.96
CA GLY A 89 -6.46 0.49 -5.09
C GLY A 89 -5.64 0.50 -6.38
N ILE A 90 -6.09 1.20 -7.44
CA ILE A 90 -5.33 1.37 -8.69
C ILE A 90 -4.00 2.09 -8.43
N TYR A 91 -3.97 3.02 -7.48
CA TYR A 91 -2.72 3.67 -7.07
C TYR A 91 -1.70 2.63 -6.58
N PHE A 92 -2.11 1.70 -5.71
CA PHE A 92 -1.22 0.67 -5.16
C PHE A 92 -0.78 -0.37 -6.18
N LEU A 93 -1.62 -0.65 -7.17
CA LEU A 93 -1.30 -1.52 -8.30
C LEU A 93 -0.05 -1.06 -9.07
N VAL A 94 0.16 0.26 -9.15
CA VAL A 94 1.34 0.85 -9.77
C VAL A 94 2.44 1.10 -8.74
N SER A 95 2.08 1.60 -7.54
CA SER A 95 3.05 2.01 -6.52
C SER A 95 3.90 0.86 -6.01
N PHE A 96 3.30 -0.30 -5.69
CA PHE A 96 4.04 -1.44 -5.14
C PHE A 96 5.11 -2.01 -6.06
N PRO A 97 4.82 -2.37 -7.34
CA PRO A 97 5.85 -2.86 -8.23
C PRO A 97 6.91 -1.79 -8.54
N ALA A 98 6.53 -0.50 -8.60
CA ALA A 98 7.49 0.58 -8.80
C ALA A 98 8.47 0.72 -7.62
N PHE A 99 7.97 0.66 -6.38
CA PHE A 99 8.81 0.70 -5.18
C PHE A 99 9.70 -0.53 -5.05
N TYR A 100 9.20 -1.70 -5.43
CA TYR A 100 9.98 -2.93 -5.48
C TYR A 100 11.14 -2.83 -6.48
N ALA A 101 10.89 -2.34 -7.69
CA ALA A 101 11.91 -2.17 -8.72
C ALA A 101 12.97 -1.13 -8.30
N PHE A 102 12.53 -0.02 -7.69
CA PHE A 102 13.44 1.01 -7.19
C PHE A 102 14.38 0.47 -6.10
N ASP A 103 13.86 -0.34 -5.18
CA ASP A 103 14.63 -0.98 -4.11
C ASP A 103 15.64 -2.01 -4.68
N GLU A 104 15.25 -2.77 -5.70
CA GLU A 104 16.13 -3.71 -6.41
C GLU A 104 17.28 -3.00 -7.16
N ASP A 105 17.01 -1.84 -7.76
CA ASP A 105 18.03 -1.01 -8.42
C ASP A 105 19.08 -0.49 -7.44
N ILE A 106 18.67 -0.11 -6.22
CA ILE A 106 19.58 0.31 -5.15
C ILE A 106 20.47 -0.86 -4.71
N ASP A 107 19.87 -2.03 -4.47
CA ASP A 107 20.59 -3.24 -4.07
C ASP A 107 21.61 -3.66 -5.15
N THR A 108 21.27 -3.50 -6.43
CA THR A 108 22.16 -3.81 -7.56
C THR A 108 23.32 -2.82 -7.67
N LYS A 109 23.05 -1.52 -7.50
CA LYS A 109 24.09 -0.48 -7.50
C LYS A 109 25.10 -0.66 -6.36
N LYS A 110 24.66 -1.09 -5.17
CA LYS A 110 25.53 -1.34 -4.02
C LYS A 110 26.49 -2.52 -4.22
N LYS A 111 26.16 -3.46 -5.11
CA LYS A 111 26.98 -4.65 -5.41
C LYS A 111 28.04 -4.42 -6.50
N ARG A 112 27.97 -3.30 -7.22
CA ARG A 112 28.97 -2.88 -8.22
C ARG A 112 30.00 -1.97 -7.58
#